data_AF-A0A484IG20-F1
#
_entry.id   AF-A0A484IG20-F1
#
_cell.length_a   1.000
_cell.length_b   1.000
_cell.length_c   1.000
_cell.angle_alpha   90.00
_cell.angle_beta   90.00
_cell.angle_gamma   90.00
#
_symmetry.space_group_name_H-M   'P 1'
#
loop_
_entity.id
_entity.type
_entity.pdbx_description
1 polymer ?
#
loop_
_entity_poly.entity_id
_entity_poly.type
_entity_poly.pdbx_seq_one_letter_code
_entity_poly.pdbx_strand_id
1 'polypeptide(L)'
;MMNNSEITQIPNSTYNVLSALGREADFLYSTVDKYIQDAQSDGRQNLVDLWKEIKQDKQRHLSKLRECLEQEAKDEKLSGQ
;
A
#
# COMPACT_ATOMS: atom_id res chain seq x y z
N MET A 1 14.20 -1.09 -39.87
CA MET A 1 14.32 -2.38 -39.17
C MET A 1 14.06 -2.09 -37.70
N MET A 2 12.88 -2.47 -37.19
CA MET A 2 12.53 -2.34 -35.77
C MET A 2 13.11 -3.52 -35.02
N ASN A 3 14.08 -3.28 -34.13
CA ASN A 3 14.37 -4.19 -33.04
C ASN A 3 14.19 -3.39 -31.75
N ASN A 4 12.91 -3.18 -31.40
CA ASN A 4 12.48 -2.53 -30.18
C ASN A 4 13.02 -3.30 -28.99
N SER A 5 13.88 -2.63 -28.21
CA SER A 5 13.99 -2.67 -26.76
C SER A 5 13.03 -3.62 -26.04
N GLU A 6 13.27 -4.94 -26.10
CA GLU A 6 12.69 -5.93 -25.18
C GLU A 6 13.45 -5.86 -23.84
N ILE A 7 13.57 -4.65 -23.29
CA ILE A 7 13.93 -4.45 -21.89
C ILE A 7 12.72 -4.95 -21.13
N THR A 8 12.73 -6.23 -20.73
CA THR A 8 12.04 -6.80 -19.56
C THR A 8 11.18 -5.79 -18.81
N GLN A 9 10.02 -5.45 -19.39
CA GLN A 9 9.07 -4.55 -18.77
C GLN A 9 8.21 -5.42 -17.87
N ILE A 10 8.73 -5.79 -16.71
CA ILE A 10 7.82 -5.89 -15.55
C ILE A 10 7.14 -4.52 -15.53
N PRO A 11 5.82 -4.43 -15.71
CA PRO A 11 5.15 -3.15 -15.84
C PRO A 11 5.57 -2.29 -14.66
N ASN A 12 6.20 -1.15 -14.97
CA ASN A 12 6.71 -0.21 -13.99
C ASN A 12 5.60 0.17 -12.97
N SER A 13 4.33 0.05 -13.37
CA SER A 13 3.14 0.17 -12.53
C SER A 13 3.14 -0.78 -11.32
N THR A 14 3.32 -2.10 -11.49
CA THR A 14 3.23 -3.07 -10.38
C THR A 14 4.33 -2.84 -9.35
N TYR A 15 5.56 -2.58 -9.81
CA TYR A 15 6.68 -2.24 -8.94
C TYR A 15 6.46 -0.90 -8.21
N ASN A 16 5.92 0.11 -8.89
CA ASN A 16 5.58 1.40 -8.29
C ASN A 16 4.48 1.26 -7.22
N VAL A 17 3.46 0.43 -7.48
CA VAL A 17 2.39 0.16 -6.52
C VAL A 17 2.95 -0.58 -5.29
N LEU A 18 3.74 -1.63 -5.47
CA LEU A 18 4.38 -2.36 -4.36
C LEU A 18 5.30 -1.46 -3.53
N SER A 19 6.06 -0.57 -4.18
CA SER A 19 6.93 0.39 -3.50
C SER A 19 6.15 1.48 -2.75
N ALA A 20 4.98 1.90 -3.28
CA ALA A 20 4.08 2.81 -2.58
C ALA A 20 3.43 2.11 -1.37
N LEU A 21 3.00 0.85 -1.53
CA LEU A 21 2.45 0.01 -0.47
C LEU A 21 3.43 -0.15 0.69
N GLY A 22 4.72 -0.43 0.41
CA GLY A 22 5.75 -0.55 1.43
C GLY A 22 5.93 0.73 2.24
N ARG A 23 6.04 1.88 1.56
CA ARG A 23 6.15 3.19 2.24
C ARG A 23 4.92 3.54 3.06
N GLU A 24 3.73 3.25 2.55
CA GLU A 24 2.49 3.50 3.27
C GLU A 24 2.37 2.60 4.51
N ALA A 25 2.79 1.33 4.40
CA ALA A 25 2.87 0.42 5.54
C ALA A 25 3.85 0.93 6.60
N ASP A 26 5.07 1.34 6.21
CA ASP A 26 6.05 1.91 7.13
C ASP A 26 5.51 3.15 7.85
N PHE A 27 4.83 4.05 7.13
CA PHE A 27 4.17 5.21 7.72
C PHE A 27 3.11 4.80 8.75
N LEU A 28 2.28 3.80 8.46
CA LEU A 28 1.21 3.32 9.34
C LEU A 28 1.71 2.61 10.60
N TYR A 29 2.75 1.79 10.49
CA TYR A 29 3.27 1.00 11.61
C TYR A 29 4.31 1.74 12.44
N SER A 30 4.91 2.81 11.91
CA SER A 30 5.88 3.63 12.65
C SER A 30 5.30 4.97 13.07
N THR A 31 4.91 5.80 12.09
CA THR A 31 4.59 7.22 12.35
C THR A 31 3.22 7.38 13.01
N VAL A 32 2.22 6.64 12.56
CA VAL A 32 0.86 6.73 13.13
C VAL A 32 0.83 6.20 14.56
N ASP A 33 1.55 5.11 14.87
CA ASP A 33 1.62 4.60 16.24
C ASP A 33 2.28 5.58 17.21
N LYS A 34 3.33 6.28 16.76
CA LYS A 34 3.93 7.37 17.53
C LYS A 34 2.95 8.52 17.79
N TYR A 35 2.20 8.95 16.77
CA TYR A 35 1.21 10.03 16.95
C TYR A 35 0.02 9.63 17.81
N ILE A 36 -0.36 8.36 17.81
CA ILE A 36 -1.34 7.82 18.76
C ILE A 36 -0.79 7.93 20.19
N GLN A 37 0.47 7.53 20.41
CA GLN A 37 1.12 7.62 21.72
C GLN A 37 1.23 9.09 22.20
N ASP A 38 1.68 9.99 21.34
CA ASP A 38 1.80 11.41 21.66
C ASP A 38 0.43 12.01 22.02
N ALA A 39 -0.63 11.69 21.26
CA ALA A 39 -1.99 12.15 21.55
C ALA A 39 -2.55 11.55 22.85
N GLN A 40 -2.20 10.31 23.19
CA GLN A 40 -2.55 9.68 24.47
C GLN A 40 -1.85 10.38 25.64
N SER A 41 -0.55 10.65 25.52
CA SER A 41 0.22 11.37 26.53
C SER A 41 -0.29 12.79 26.78
N ASP A 42 -0.77 13.45 25.73
CA ASP A 42 -1.39 14.78 25.80
C ASP A 42 -2.86 14.77 26.25
N GLY A 43 -3.45 13.59 26.51
CA GLY A 43 -4.86 13.46 26.91
C GLY A 43 -5.87 13.86 25.83
N ARG A 44 -5.46 13.91 24.55
CA ARG A 44 -6.29 14.34 23.42
C ARG A 44 -6.99 13.15 22.78
N GLN A 45 -7.97 12.59 23.49
CA GLN A 45 -8.66 11.36 23.08
C GLN A 45 -9.31 11.46 21.69
N ASN A 46 -9.82 12.64 21.32
CA ASN A 46 -10.37 12.89 19.99
C ASN A 46 -9.33 12.68 18.86
N LEU A 47 -8.06 13.05 19.09
CA LEU A 47 -6.99 12.82 18.13
C LEU A 47 -6.57 11.36 18.11
N VAL A 48 -6.56 10.69 19.27
CA VAL A 48 -6.30 9.24 19.35
C VAL A 48 -7.28 8.46 18.50
N ASP A 49 -8.57 8.79 18.61
CA ASP A 49 -9.62 8.09 17.88
C ASP A 49 -9.53 8.36 16.37
N LEU A 50 -9.26 9.61 15.98
CA LEU A 50 -9.03 9.97 14.58
C LEU A 50 -7.81 9.24 13.99
N TRP A 51 -6.69 9.17 14.71
CA TRP A 51 -5.51 8.46 14.22
C TRP A 51 -5.74 6.95 14.08
N LYS A 52 -6.52 6.35 14.98
CA LYS A 52 -6.93 4.94 14.88
C LYS A 52 -7.83 4.70 13.66
N GLU A 53 -8.78 5.60 13.41
CA GLU A 53 -9.66 5.53 12.23
C GLU A 53 -8.83 5.62 10.94
N ILE A 54 -7.93 6.61 10.83
CA ILE A 54 -7.01 6.75 9.70
C ILE A 54 -6.18 5.48 9.49
N LYS A 55 -5.67 4.88 10.58
CA LYS A 55 -4.89 3.64 10.51
C LYS A 55 -5.71 2.49 9.93
N GLN A 56 -6.93 2.28 10.44
CA GLN A 56 -7.82 1.21 9.99
C GLN A 56 -8.23 1.37 8.53
N ASP A 57 -8.61 2.58 8.13
CA ASP A 57 -9.04 2.83 6.75
C ASP A 57 -7.92 2.61 5.74
N LYS A 58 -6.71 3.09 6.06
CA LYS A 58 -5.54 2.85 5.22
C LYS A 58 -5.18 1.36 5.18
N GLN A 59 -5.20 0.64 6.30
CA GLN A 59 -5.02 -0.82 6.30
C GLN A 59 -6.03 -1.53 5.39
N ARG A 60 -7.30 -1.13 5.43
CA ARG A 60 -8.34 -1.66 4.52
C ARG A 60 -8.00 -1.39 3.05
N HIS A 61 -7.53 -0.18 2.73
CA HIS A 61 -7.13 0.16 1.36
C HIS A 61 -5.91 -0.65 0.89
N LEU A 62 -4.91 -0.86 1.76
CA LEU A 62 -3.75 -1.70 1.45
C LEU A 62 -4.16 -3.14 1.16
N SER A 63 -5.06 -3.72 1.98
CA SER A 63 -5.57 -5.07 1.75
C SER A 63 -6.30 -5.19 0.41
N LYS A 64 -7.20 -4.25 0.09
CA LYS A 64 -7.90 -4.24 -1.20
C LYS A 64 -6.95 -4.11 -2.39
N LEU A 65 -5.95 -3.25 -2.28
CA LEU A 65 -4.98 -3.06 -3.35
C LEU A 65 -4.14 -4.33 -3.57
N ARG A 66 -3.76 -5.01 -2.49
CA ARG A 66 -3.11 -6.32 -2.56
C ARG A 66 -3.99 -7.36 -3.23
N GLU A 67 -5.28 -7.43 -2.89
CA GLU A 67 -6.22 -8.34 -3.54
C GLU A 67 -6.35 -8.06 -5.05
N CYS A 68 -6.47 -6.78 -5.45
CA CYS A 68 -6.50 -6.39 -6.86
C CYS A 68 -5.24 -6.86 -7.60
N LEU A 69 -4.05 -6.62 -7.03
CA LEU A 69 -2.79 -7.08 -7.63
C LEU A 69 -2.69 -8.61 -7.71
N GLU A 70 -3.16 -9.33 -6.70
CA GLU A 70 -3.19 -10.80 -6.72
C GLU A 70 -4.15 -11.35 -7.78
N GLN A 71 -5.25 -10.65 -8.08
CA GLN A 71 -6.16 -11.01 -9.16
C GLN A 71 -5.55 -10.71 -10.54
N GLU A 72 -4.97 -9.51 -10.74
CA GLU A 72 -4.28 -9.16 -11.99
C GLU A 72 -3.17 -10.16 -12.33
N ALA A 73 -2.37 -10.56 -11.34
CA ALA A 73 -1.31 -11.56 -11.54
C ALA A 73 -1.84 -12.98 -11.86
N LYS A 74 -3.07 -13.32 -11.44
CA LYS A 74 -3.73 -14.58 -11.79
C LYS A 74 -4.32 -14.53 -13.19
N ASP A 75 -4.97 -13.42 -13.56
CA ASP A 75 -5.59 -13.22 -14.87
C ASP A 75 -4.52 -13.13 -15.98
N GLU A 76 -3.36 -12.51 -15.71
CA GLU A 76 -2.22 -12.49 -16.62
C GLU A 76 -1.65 -13.90 -16.86
N LYS A 77 -1.61 -14.75 -15.81
CA LYS A 77 -1.21 -16.16 -15.93
C LYS A 77 -2.21 -17.02 -16.71
N LEU A 78 -3.49 -16.67 -16.70
CA LEU A 78 -4.55 -17.41 -17.41
C LEU A 78 -4.70 -16.98 -18.87
N SER A 79 -4.32 -15.76 -19.22
CA SER A 79 -4.40 -15.23 -20.60
C SER A 79 -3.20 -15.60 -21.49
N GLY A 80 -2.22 -16.33 -20.95
CA GLY A 80 -1.01 -16.77 -21.66
C GLY A 80 -1.06 -18.17 -22.28
N GLN A 81 -2.25 -18.77 -22.47
CA GLN A 81 -2.43 -20.05 -23.16
C GLN A 81 -2.94 -19.90 -24.59
#